data_AF-A0A3D9KCX8-F1
#
_entry.id   AF-A0A3D9KCX8-F1
#
_cell.length_a   1.000
_cell.length_b   1.000
_cell.length_c   1.000
_cell.angle_alpha   90.00
_cell.angle_beta   90.00
_cell.angle_gamma   90.00
#
_symmetry.space_group_name_H-M   'P 1'
#
loop_
_entity.id
_entity.type
_entity.pdbx_description
1 polymer ?
#
loop_
_entity_poly.entity_id
_entity_poly.type
_entity_poly.pdbx_seq_one_letter_code
_entity_poly.pdbx_strand_id
1 'polypeptide(L)'
;MVNALQWLFGILVVVTVFFSAFYSFRSRRASDGRLRGLYASRMNISMGLMLIFIALIQMFMFPGSSVRVIVGAAFLLLGLFNLFAGLRNHSHFTRLMRQ
;
A
#
# COMPACT_ATOMS: atom_id res chain seq x y z
N MET A 1 18.63 9.28 16.00
CA MET A 1 18.43 8.42 14.81
C MET A 1 17.00 7.87 14.72
N VAL A 2 16.46 7.30 15.80
CA VAL A 2 15.08 6.76 15.88
C VAL A 2 14.01 7.78 15.47
N ASN A 3 14.09 9.05 15.92
CA ASN A 3 13.10 10.08 15.54
C ASN A 3 13.08 10.40 14.04
N ALA A 4 14.24 10.40 13.35
CA ALA A 4 14.28 10.70 11.91
C ALA A 4 13.54 9.62 11.09
N LEU A 5 13.70 8.35 11.49
CA LEU A 5 12.98 7.23 10.89
C LEU A 5 11.47 7.30 11.16
N GLN A 6 11.05 7.73 12.37
CA GLN A 6 9.63 7.95 12.68
C GLN A 6 8.99 8.95 11.74
N TRP A 7 9.61 10.11 11.56
CA TRP A 7 9.12 11.15 10.67
C TRP A 7 9.12 10.70 9.21
N LEU A 8 10.18 10.02 8.76
CA LEU A 8 10.26 9.48 7.40
C LEU A 8 9.13 8.50 7.11
N PHE A 9 8.96 7.47 7.95
CA PHE A 9 7.89 6.49 7.74
C PHE A 9 6.50 7.12 7.91
N GLY A 10 6.33 8.07 8.83
CA GLY A 10 5.09 8.83 8.97
C GLY A 10 4.71 9.58 7.69
N ILE A 11 5.67 10.28 7.07
CA ILE A 11 5.47 10.97 5.79
C ILE A 11 5.14 9.97 4.68
N LEU A 12 5.86 8.85 4.60
CA LEU A 12 5.60 7.80 3.61
C LEU A 12 4.20 7.19 3.75
N VAL A 13 3.72 6.98 4.98
CA VAL A 13 2.35 6.54 5.25
C VAL A 13 1.34 7.57 4.77
N VAL A 14 1.54 8.86 5.11
CA VAL A 14 0.63 9.94 4.67
C VAL A 14 0.55 10.00 3.15
N VAL A 15 1.69 9.97 2.47
CA VAL A 15 1.77 10.00 1.00
C VAL A 15 1.06 8.78 0.39
N THR A 16 1.29 7.58 0.91
CA THR A 16 0.64 6.36 0.40
C THR A 16 -0.87 6.34 0.65
N VAL A 17 -1.35 6.91 1.76
CA VAL A 17 -2.79 7.13 2.03
C VAL A 17 -3.40 8.05 0.96
N PHE A 18 -2.77 9.18 0.67
CA PHE A 18 -3.26 10.11 -0.36
C PHE A 18 -3.35 9.44 -1.73
N PHE A 19 -2.32 8.69 -2.14
CA PHE A 19 -2.35 7.94 -3.39
C PHE A 19 -3.44 6.87 -3.39
N SER A 20 -3.60 6.12 -2.29
CA SER A 20 -4.63 5.10 -2.18
C SER A 20 -6.04 5.69 -2.31
N ALA A 21 -6.30 6.81 -1.63
CA ALA A 21 -7.56 7.54 -1.74
C ALA A 21 -7.78 8.05 -3.18
N PHE A 22 -6.79 8.70 -3.77
CA PHE A 22 -6.87 9.23 -5.13
C PHE A 22 -7.20 8.14 -6.16
N TYR A 23 -6.49 7.02 -6.12
CA TYR A 23 -6.75 5.89 -7.04
C TYR A 23 -8.07 5.17 -6.74
N SER A 24 -8.52 5.13 -5.48
CA SER A 24 -9.83 4.61 -5.11
C SER A 24 -10.97 5.41 -5.75
N PHE A 25 -10.93 6.74 -5.64
CA PHE A 25 -11.90 7.62 -6.29
C PHE A 25 -11.88 7.45 -7.82
N ARG A 26 -10.69 7.40 -8.41
CA ARG A 26 -10.53 7.28 -9.87
C ARG A 26 -10.96 5.91 -10.40
N SER A 27 -10.72 4.84 -9.65
CA SER A 27 -11.17 3.48 -9.98
C SER A 27 -12.69 3.39 -9.96
N ARG A 28 -13.35 3.98 -8.96
CA ARG A 28 -14.82 3.98 -8.85
C ARG A 28 -15.50 4.83 -9.93
N ARG A 29 -14.84 5.91 -10.38
CA ARG A 29 -15.36 6.81 -11.42
C ARG A 29 -15.04 6.37 -12.85
N ALA A 30 -14.17 5.38 -13.06
CA ALA A 30 -13.84 4.89 -14.39
C ALA A 30 -14.96 4.02 -14.96
N SER A 31 -15.52 4.43 -16.11
CA SER A 31 -16.53 3.67 -16.86
C SER A 31 -15.93 2.51 -17.65
N ASP A 32 -14.70 2.67 -18.17
CA ASP A 32 -13.95 1.61 -18.84
C ASP A 32 -13.39 0.60 -17.84
N GLY A 33 -13.76 -0.68 -18.01
CA GLY A 33 -13.29 -1.80 -17.18
C GLY A 33 -11.77 -1.96 -17.17
N ARG A 34 -11.07 -1.65 -18.27
CA ARG A 34 -9.61 -1.72 -18.36
C ARG A 34 -8.96 -0.65 -17.48
N LEU A 35 -9.46 0.58 -17.61
CA LEU A 35 -8.98 1.73 -16.86
C LEU A 35 -9.30 1.60 -15.35
N ARG A 36 -10.47 1.08 -15.02
CA ARG A 36 -10.87 0.74 -13.66
C ARG A 36 -9.94 -0.30 -13.03
N GLY A 37 -9.61 -1.36 -13.76
CA GLY A 37 -8.66 -2.39 -13.35
C GLY A 37 -7.25 -1.84 -13.10
N LEU A 38 -6.78 -0.93 -13.96
CA LEU A 38 -5.50 -0.26 -13.77
C LEU A 38 -5.46 0.59 -12.50
N TYR A 39 -6.50 1.40 -12.25
CA TYR A 39 -6.57 2.23 -11.04
C TYR A 39 -6.74 1.40 -9.77
N ALA A 40 -7.52 0.31 -9.82
CA ALA A 40 -7.63 -0.63 -8.72
C ALA A 40 -6.26 -1.28 -8.42
N SER A 41 -5.49 -1.61 -9.45
CA SER A 41 -4.15 -2.18 -9.27
C SER A 41 -3.20 -1.19 -8.59
N ARG A 42 -3.21 0.08 -9.00
CA ARG A 42 -2.42 1.14 -8.36
C ARG A 42 -2.86 1.42 -6.93
N MET A 43 -4.17 1.38 -6.67
CA MET A 43 -4.72 1.46 -5.31
C MET A 43 -4.19 0.32 -4.43
N ASN A 44 -4.23 -0.93 -4.89
CA ASN A 44 -3.73 -2.08 -4.13
C ASN A 44 -2.22 -1.97 -3.85
N ILE A 45 -1.41 -1.52 -4.83
CA ILE A 45 0.02 -1.24 -4.62
C ILE A 45 0.21 -0.20 -3.51
N SER A 46 -0.49 0.94 -3.59
CA SER A 46 -0.36 2.02 -2.60
C SER A 46 -0.81 1.60 -1.21
N MET A 47 -1.91 0.84 -1.10
CA MET A 47 -2.40 0.29 0.17
C MET A 47 -1.41 -0.75 0.72
N GLY A 48 -0.82 -1.58 -0.14
CA GLY A 48 0.21 -2.53 0.23
C GLY A 48 1.44 -1.85 0.84
N LEU A 49 1.97 -0.82 0.18
CA LEU A 49 3.10 -0.02 0.68
C LEU A 49 2.77 0.67 2.01
N MET A 50 1.57 1.25 2.13
CA MET A 50 1.09 1.85 3.38
C MET A 50 1.14 0.85 4.54
N LEU A 51 0.57 -0.35 4.36
CA LEU A 51 0.55 -1.39 5.40
C LEU A 51 1.96 -1.85 5.78
N ILE A 52 2.86 -1.97 4.80
CA ILE A 52 4.28 -2.30 5.05
C ILE A 52 4.94 -1.20 5.91
N PHE A 53 4.75 0.08 5.58
CA PHE A 53 5.33 1.17 6.38
C PHE A 53 4.75 1.22 7.80
N ILE A 54 3.45 0.99 7.97
CA ILE A 54 2.82 0.90 9.30
C ILE A 54 3.39 -0.29 10.09
N ALA A 55 3.57 -1.45 9.45
CA ALA A 55 4.17 -2.62 10.08
C ALA A 55 5.59 -2.33 10.58
N LEU A 56 6.43 -1.70 9.75
CA LEU A 56 7.78 -1.30 10.13
C LEU A 56 7.76 -0.34 11.34
N ILE A 57 6.84 0.64 11.35
CA ILE A 57 6.67 1.52 12.50
C ILE A 57 6.33 0.72 13.77
N GLN A 58 5.36 -0.20 13.71
CA GLN A 58 4.92 -0.97 14.87
C GLN A 58 6.00 -1.91 15.41
N MET A 59 6.79 -2.52 14.54
CA MET A 59 7.82 -3.50 14.92
C MET A 59 9.12 -2.84 15.42
N PHE A 60 9.56 -1.74 14.79
CA PHE A 60 10.86 -1.13 15.09
C PHE A 60 10.81 0.05 16.07
N MET A 61 9.67 0.75 16.20
CA MET A 61 9.61 2.01 16.95
C MET A 61 9.11 1.84 18.40
N PHE A 62 8.58 0.66 18.75
CA PHE A 62 8.00 0.39 20.07
C PHE A 62 8.50 -0.95 20.63
N PRO A 63 9.79 -1.02 21.01
CA PRO A 63 10.35 -2.22 21.62
C PRO A 63 9.65 -2.52 22.96
N GLY A 64 9.34 -3.80 23.21
CA GLY A 64 8.77 -4.28 24.48
C GLY A 64 7.29 -4.66 24.47
N SER A 65 6.57 -4.46 23.36
CA SER A 65 5.15 -4.85 23.25
C SER A 65 4.93 -5.96 22.23
N SER A 66 4.83 -7.21 22.69
CA SER A 66 4.58 -8.39 21.84
C SER A 66 3.34 -8.25 20.95
N VAL A 67 2.29 -7.60 21.46
CA VAL A 67 1.05 -7.32 20.69
C VAL A 67 1.34 -6.48 19.44
N ARG A 68 2.22 -5.48 19.53
CA ARG A 68 2.54 -4.59 18.41
C ARG A 68 3.36 -5.31 17.36
N VAL A 69 4.24 -6.22 17.77
CA VAL A 69 5.01 -7.07 16.85
C VAL A 69 4.07 -8.00 16.08
N ILE A 70 3.10 -8.62 16.75
CA ILE A 70 2.10 -9.49 16.10
C ILE A 70 1.23 -8.69 15.12
N VAL A 71 0.72 -7.53 15.52
CA VAL A 71 -0.07 -6.65 14.65
C VAL A 71 0.76 -6.15 13.47
N GLY A 72 2.01 -5.77 13.71
CA GLY A 72 2.96 -5.37 12.67
C GLY A 72 3.20 -6.50 11.66
N ALA A 73 3.42 -7.73 12.13
CA ALA A 73 3.57 -8.89 11.25
C ALA A 73 2.31 -9.16 10.40
N ALA A 74 1.11 -9.04 10.98
CA ALA A 74 -0.14 -9.19 10.25
C ALA A 74 -0.29 -8.12 9.15
N PHE A 75 -0.01 -6.85 9.48
CA PHE A 75 0.00 -5.76 8.49
C PHE A 75 1.06 -5.95 7.42
N LEU A 76 2.24 -6.47 7.76
CA LEU A 76 3.28 -6.77 6.79
C LEU A 76 2.81 -7.83 5.79
N LEU A 77 2.21 -8.92 6.25
CA LEU A 77 1.68 -9.98 5.39
C LEU A 77 0.56 -9.47 4.47
N LEU A 78 -0.40 -8.73 5.02
CA LEU A 78 -1.47 -8.12 4.23
C LEU A 78 -0.92 -7.10 3.22
N GLY A 79 0.08 -6.31 3.63
CA GLY A 79 0.74 -5.32 2.80
C GLY A 79 1.47 -5.97 1.62
N LEU A 80 2.24 -7.03 1.87
CA LEU A 80 2.93 -7.82 0.84
C LEU A 80 1.95 -8.48 -0.12
N PHE A 81 0.85 -9.04 0.39
CA PHE A 81 -0.19 -9.63 -0.46
C PHE A 81 -0.82 -8.58 -1.39
N ASN A 82 -1.21 -7.42 -0.85
CA ASN A 82 -1.78 -6.32 -1.64
C ASN A 82 -0.80 -5.75 -2.66
N LEU A 83 0.48 -5.64 -2.29
CA LEU A 83 1.54 -5.19 -3.18
C LEU A 83 1.75 -6.18 -4.34
N PHE A 84 1.86 -7.47 -4.03
CA PHE A 84 2.05 -8.51 -5.04
C PHE A 84 0.85 -8.62 -6.00
N ALA A 85 -0.36 -8.69 -5.46
CA ALA A 85 -1.58 -8.73 -6.26
C ALA A 85 -1.74 -7.45 -7.11
N GLY A 86 -1.43 -6.30 -6.52
CA GLY A 86 -1.45 -5.01 -7.22
C GLY A 86 -0.45 -4.95 -8.38
N LEU A 87 0.80 -5.38 -8.18
CA LEU A 87 1.82 -5.41 -9.23
C LEU A 87 1.45 -6.38 -10.37
N ARG A 88 0.97 -7.59 -10.03
CA ARG A 88 0.51 -8.58 -11.00
C ARG A 88 -0.61 -8.02 -11.87
N ASN A 89 -1.64 -7.45 -11.24
CA ASN A 89 -2.77 -6.88 -11.96
C ASN A 89 -2.37 -5.63 -12.76
N HIS A 90 -1.47 -4.80 -12.22
CA HIS A 90 -1.00 -3.60 -12.92
C HIS A 90 -0.29 -3.98 -14.23
N SER A 91 0.57 -5.00 -14.21
CA SER A 91 1.22 -5.53 -15.41
C SER A 91 0.21 -6.04 -16.43
N HIS A 92 -0.77 -6.82 -15.98
CA HIS A 92 -1.83 -7.37 -16.85
C HIS A 92 -2.66 -6.27 -17.53
N PHE A 93 -3.18 -5.30 -16.77
CA PHE A 93 -3.99 -4.21 -17.33
C PHE A 93 -3.15 -3.24 -18.18
N THR A 94 -1.89 -3.01 -17.84
CA THR A 94 -0.99 -2.18 -18.67
C THR A 94 -0.76 -2.83 -20.04
N ARG A 95 -0.61 -4.15 -20.09
CA ARG A 95 -0.48 -4.89 -21.36
C ARG A 95 -1.77 -4.82 -22.19
N LEU A 96 -2.93 -4.96 -21.55
CA LEU A 96 -4.24 -4.84 -22.21
C LEU A 96 -4.54 -3.44 -22.77
N MET A 97 -3.92 -2.38 -22.23
CA MET A 97 -4.08 -1.02 -22.77
C MET A 97 -3.13 -0.71 -23.94
N ARG A 98 -2.08 -1.52 -24.15
CA ARG A 98 -1.14 -1.34 -25.27
C ARG A 98 -1.58 -2.07 -26.55
N GLN A 99 -2.60 -2.93 -26.45
CA GLN A 99 -3.21 -3.66 -27.57
C GLN A 99 -4.50 -2.96 -28.00
#